data_AF-A0A965PBF9-F1
#
_entry.id   AF-A0A965PBF9-F1
#
_cell.length_a   1.000
_cell.length_b   1.000
_cell.length_c   1.000
_cell.angle_alpha   90.00
_cell.angle_beta   90.00
_cell.angle_gamma   90.00
#
_symmetry.space_group_name_H-M   'P 1'
#
loop_
_entity.id
_entity.type
_entity.pdbx_description
1 polymer ?
#
loop_
_entity_poly.entity_id
_entity_poly.type
_entity_poly.pdbx_seq_one_letter_code
_entity_poly.pdbx_strand_id
1 'polypeptide(L)'
;MSLFNFGRALSVDKQKSELPPTQDFDLAGTGGFLSVVKYLVFAILASLNFHLFFTHAPGVWGVLIGCVALMFEACAIYFWGKQNKSAGSHQIALQAFAITFTVLSFVHGTAALYQLAGVGRDINEIVEIYSRYIAFPLLFGLMVLAVCTLYFFHWSTGISNARAKAMLEMERRRAELMTESMALESEAMVENQRLEHFKRKVLLEEQYALAAEDFAKVKQRQLSVLNAITDPETRADMLHAIGRVSTGSGPAQRRINPLPAAGANDPKDQAPNQE
;
A
#
# COMPACT_ATOMS: atom_id res chain seq x y z
N MET A 1 -40.97 -2.18 32.61
CA MET A 1 -41.00 -3.53 32.00
C MET A 1 -40.72 -3.41 30.49
N SER A 2 -39.46 -3.35 30.03
CA SER A 2 -39.15 -3.26 28.58
C SER A 2 -37.81 -3.91 28.17
N LEU A 3 -37.18 -4.71 29.04
CA LEU A 3 -35.91 -5.39 28.72
C LEU A 3 -36.09 -6.85 28.26
N PHE A 4 -37.29 -7.42 28.43
CA PHE A 4 -37.58 -8.81 28.06
C PHE A 4 -38.05 -9.00 26.60
N ASN A 5 -38.40 -7.92 25.87
CA ASN A 5 -38.83 -8.02 24.48
C ASN A 5 -37.68 -7.88 23.46
N PHE A 6 -36.53 -7.33 23.86
CA PHE A 6 -35.39 -7.14 22.95
C PHE A 6 -34.72 -8.48 22.58
N GLY A 7 -34.62 -9.41 23.53
CA GLY A 7 -34.09 -10.76 23.28
C GLY A 7 -34.97 -11.59 22.35
N ARG A 8 -36.30 -11.39 22.42
CA ARG A 8 -37.26 -12.08 21.54
C ARG A 8 -37.21 -11.56 20.10
N ALA A 9 -37.04 -10.26 19.90
CA ALA A 9 -36.88 -9.67 18.58
C ALA A 9 -35.57 -10.13 17.89
N LEU A 10 -34.46 -10.20 18.64
CA LEU A 10 -33.18 -10.70 18.13
C LEU A 10 -33.21 -12.20 17.78
N SER A 11 -33.96 -13.01 18.55
CA SER A 11 -34.14 -14.43 18.21
C SER A 11 -34.99 -14.64 16.96
N VAL A 12 -35.99 -13.78 16.72
CA VAL A 12 -36.88 -13.87 15.55
C VAL A 12 -36.14 -13.44 14.28
N ASP A 13 -35.27 -12.42 14.33
CA ASP A 13 -34.44 -12.04 13.17
C ASP A 13 -33.32 -13.04 12.88
N LYS A 14 -32.76 -13.69 13.90
CA LYS A 14 -31.77 -14.76 13.71
C LYS A 14 -32.38 -16.00 13.04
N GLN A 15 -33.65 -16.28 13.32
CA GLN A 15 -34.37 -17.41 12.71
C GLN A 15 -34.89 -17.11 11.29
N LYS A 16 -34.97 -15.83 10.90
CA LYS A 16 -35.41 -15.39 9.56
C LYS A 16 -34.26 -15.18 8.56
N SER A 17 -33.01 -15.17 9.05
CA SER A 17 -31.79 -15.01 8.25
C SER A 17 -31.06 -16.34 7.97
N GLU A 18 -31.54 -17.46 8.51
CA GLU A 18 -31.18 -18.78 8.03
C GLU A 18 -31.91 -19.02 6.70
N LEU A 19 -31.19 -18.80 5.60
CA LEU A 19 -31.56 -19.33 4.29
C LEU A 19 -32.02 -20.78 4.48
N PRO A 20 -33.17 -21.20 3.91
CA PRO A 20 -33.58 -22.59 3.97
C PRO A 20 -32.36 -23.45 3.56
N PRO A 21 -32.04 -24.54 4.28
CA PRO A 21 -30.99 -25.43 3.85
C PRO A 21 -31.32 -25.78 2.40
N THR A 22 -30.41 -25.41 1.49
CA THR A 22 -30.53 -25.76 0.09
C THR A 22 -30.97 -27.20 0.05
N GLN A 23 -32.15 -27.48 -0.54
CA GLN A 23 -32.57 -28.85 -0.82
C GLN A 23 -31.33 -29.56 -1.34
N ASP A 24 -30.87 -30.57 -0.58
CA ASP A 24 -29.75 -31.40 -0.99
C ASP A 24 -30.17 -31.95 -2.36
N PHE A 25 -29.69 -31.32 -3.43
CA PHE A 25 -29.79 -31.89 -4.74
C PHE A 25 -29.11 -33.24 -4.60
N ASP A 26 -29.84 -34.31 -4.88
CA ASP A 26 -29.31 -35.67 -4.97
C ASP A 26 -28.42 -35.75 -6.23
N LEU A 27 -27.35 -34.97 -6.22
CA LEU A 27 -26.26 -35.03 -7.15
C LEU A 27 -25.54 -36.32 -6.79
N ALA A 28 -25.52 -37.27 -7.74
CA ALA A 28 -24.87 -38.56 -7.59
C ALA A 28 -23.54 -38.41 -6.85
N GLY A 29 -23.53 -38.78 -5.57
CA GLY A 29 -22.37 -38.65 -4.74
C GLY A 29 -21.27 -39.52 -5.32
N THR A 30 -20.07 -38.97 -5.49
CA THR A 30 -18.87 -39.75 -5.87
C THR A 30 -18.39 -40.70 -4.75
N GLY A 31 -19.17 -40.84 -3.67
CA GLY A 31 -18.95 -41.76 -2.56
C GLY A 31 -19.49 -43.16 -2.83
N GLY A 32 -18.98 -44.16 -2.11
CA GLY A 32 -19.39 -45.56 -2.26
C GLY A 32 -18.55 -46.33 -3.28
N PHE A 33 -19.21 -47.12 -4.14
CA PHE A 33 -18.57 -48.05 -5.08
C PHE A 33 -17.55 -47.39 -6.01
N LEU A 34 -17.86 -46.21 -6.57
CA LEU A 34 -16.97 -45.49 -7.47
C LEU A 34 -15.65 -45.09 -6.79
N SER A 35 -15.70 -44.79 -5.49
CA SER A 35 -14.52 -44.50 -4.69
C SER A 35 -13.64 -45.75 -4.52
N VAL A 36 -14.26 -46.90 -4.22
CA VAL A 36 -13.55 -48.18 -4.11
C VAL A 36 -12.87 -48.56 -5.43
N VAL A 37 -13.60 -48.47 -6.55
CA VAL A 37 -13.06 -48.73 -7.88
C VAL A 37 -11.89 -47.80 -8.19
N LYS A 38 -12.01 -46.50 -7.89
CA LYS A 38 -10.91 -45.53 -8.06
C LYS A 38 -9.65 -45.98 -7.32
N TYR A 39 -9.75 -46.27 -6.02
CA TYR A 39 -8.57 -46.71 -5.25
C TYR A 39 -7.98 -48.02 -5.77
N LEU A 40 -8.82 -48.95 -6.22
CA LEU A 40 -8.37 -50.22 -6.78
C LEU A 40 -7.62 -50.02 -8.12
N VAL A 41 -8.15 -49.18 -9.01
CA VAL A 41 -7.48 -48.84 -10.28
C VAL A 41 -6.11 -48.22 -10.03
N PHE A 42 -6.03 -47.24 -9.12
CA PHE A 42 -4.75 -46.63 -8.79
C PHE A 42 -3.79 -47.60 -8.07
N ALA A 43 -4.30 -48.54 -7.27
CA ALA A 43 -3.45 -49.56 -6.64
C ALA A 43 -2.84 -50.52 -7.68
N ILE A 44 -3.61 -50.93 -8.69
CA ILE A 44 -3.11 -51.73 -9.81
C ILE A 44 -2.07 -50.95 -10.61
N LEU A 45 -2.37 -49.70 -10.97
CA LEU A 45 -1.43 -48.84 -11.69
C LEU A 45 -0.13 -48.62 -10.89
N ALA A 46 -0.24 -48.41 -9.57
CA ALA A 46 0.91 -48.29 -8.69
C ALA A 46 1.79 -49.55 -8.71
N SER A 47 1.18 -50.73 -8.64
CA SER A 47 1.90 -52.00 -8.72
C SER A 47 2.59 -52.19 -10.08
N LEU A 48 1.92 -51.84 -11.17
CA LEU A 48 2.46 -51.95 -12.52
C LEU A 48 3.63 -50.96 -12.76
N ASN A 49 3.47 -49.72 -12.30
CA ASN A 49 4.50 -48.69 -12.42
C ASN A 49 5.70 -49.04 -11.53
N PHE A 50 5.48 -49.54 -10.32
CA PHE A 50 6.55 -50.05 -9.46
C PHE A 50 7.29 -51.20 -10.13
N HIS A 51 6.56 -52.17 -10.70
CA HIS A 51 7.15 -53.31 -11.40
C HIS A 51 8.06 -52.85 -12.55
N LEU A 52 7.59 -51.90 -13.37
CA LEU A 52 8.37 -51.35 -14.48
C LEU A 52 9.72 -50.79 -14.01
N PHE A 53 9.73 -49.94 -12.99
CA PHE A 53 10.99 -49.34 -12.54
C PHE A 53 11.87 -50.33 -11.78
N PHE A 54 11.27 -51.27 -11.05
CA PHE A 54 12.01 -52.30 -10.34
C PHE A 54 12.75 -53.25 -11.29
N THR A 55 12.17 -53.58 -12.45
CA THR A 55 12.79 -54.50 -13.41
C THR A 55 13.82 -53.82 -14.32
N HIS A 56 13.66 -52.53 -14.63
CA HIS A 56 14.50 -51.83 -15.62
C HIS A 56 15.65 -50.99 -15.04
N ALA A 57 15.60 -50.64 -13.76
CA ALA A 57 16.67 -49.88 -13.11
C ALA A 57 17.58 -50.79 -12.25
N PRO A 58 18.91 -50.58 -12.28
CA PRO A 58 19.85 -51.52 -11.71
C PRO A 58 19.94 -51.40 -10.18
N GLY A 59 19.87 -52.55 -9.49
CA GLY A 59 20.15 -52.66 -8.06
C GLY A 59 19.20 -51.83 -7.17
N VAL A 60 19.77 -51.16 -6.16
CA VAL A 60 19.01 -50.38 -5.18
C VAL A 60 18.22 -49.22 -5.84
N TRP A 61 18.70 -48.70 -6.98
CA TRP A 61 18.04 -47.62 -7.69
C TRP A 61 16.65 -48.02 -8.23
N GLY A 62 16.45 -49.28 -8.65
CA GLY A 62 15.14 -49.74 -9.09
C GLY A 62 14.10 -49.73 -7.98
N VAL A 63 14.51 -50.07 -6.75
CA VAL A 63 13.63 -49.99 -5.57
C VAL A 63 13.30 -48.54 -5.24
N LEU A 64 14.29 -47.65 -5.23
CA LEU A 64 14.07 -46.23 -4.91
C LEU A 64 13.18 -45.54 -5.95
N ILE A 65 13.42 -45.77 -7.23
CA ILE A 65 12.61 -45.20 -8.32
C ILE A 65 11.20 -45.80 -8.30
N GLY A 66 11.07 -47.11 -8.03
CA GLY A 66 9.78 -47.75 -7.80
C GLY A 66 9.00 -47.09 -6.66
N CYS A 67 9.64 -46.80 -5.52
CA CYS A 67 9.00 -46.08 -4.42
C CYS A 67 8.54 -44.67 -4.82
N VAL A 68 9.31 -43.95 -5.66
CA VAL A 68 8.88 -42.66 -6.22
C VAL A 68 7.64 -42.84 -7.11
N ALA A 69 7.56 -43.90 -7.91
CA ALA A 69 6.37 -44.20 -8.70
C ALA A 69 5.14 -44.50 -7.82
N LEU A 70 5.29 -45.19 -6.69
CA LEU A 70 4.20 -45.36 -5.72
C LEU A 70 3.74 -44.03 -5.12
N MET A 71 4.68 -43.15 -4.77
CA MET A 71 4.38 -41.80 -4.29
C MET A 71 3.69 -40.96 -5.35
N PHE A 72 4.09 -41.09 -6.62
CA PHE A 72 3.44 -40.44 -7.74
C PHE A 72 1.95 -40.81 -7.84
N GLU A 73 1.61 -42.10 -7.71
CA GLU A 73 0.20 -42.52 -7.68
C GLU A 73 -0.54 -42.01 -6.45
N ALA A 74 0.10 -42.05 -5.28
CA ALA A 74 -0.49 -41.50 -4.06
C ALA A 74 -0.81 -40.00 -4.21
N CYS A 75 0.07 -39.24 -4.86
CA CYS A 75 -0.15 -37.84 -5.22
C CYS A 75 -1.32 -37.67 -6.20
N ALA A 76 -1.42 -38.50 -7.24
CA ALA A 76 -2.52 -38.45 -8.19
C ALA A 76 -3.88 -38.69 -7.52
N ILE A 77 -3.98 -39.71 -6.67
CA ILE A 77 -5.17 -40.01 -5.87
C ILE A 77 -5.51 -38.84 -4.94
N TYR A 78 -4.49 -38.27 -4.29
CA TYR A 78 -4.65 -37.12 -3.40
C TYR A 78 -5.23 -35.92 -4.16
N PHE A 79 -4.74 -35.61 -5.36
CA PHE A 79 -5.26 -34.51 -6.19
C PHE A 79 -6.72 -34.75 -6.59
N TRP A 80 -7.07 -35.95 -7.05
CA TRP A 80 -8.47 -36.32 -7.34
C TRP A 80 -9.39 -36.22 -6.12
N GLY A 81 -8.87 -36.52 -4.92
CA GLY A 81 -9.64 -36.41 -3.67
C GLY A 81 -9.79 -34.97 -3.17
N LYS A 82 -8.82 -34.10 -3.44
CA LYS A 82 -8.78 -32.73 -2.93
C LYS A 82 -9.35 -31.68 -3.88
N GLN A 83 -9.43 -31.95 -5.18
CA GLN A 83 -9.99 -30.99 -6.14
C GLN A 83 -11.42 -30.55 -5.77
N ASN A 84 -12.27 -31.45 -5.25
CA ASN A 84 -13.65 -31.14 -4.86
C ASN A 84 -13.75 -30.32 -3.56
N LYS A 85 -12.64 -30.20 -2.81
CA LYS A 85 -12.53 -29.43 -1.56
C LYS A 85 -11.70 -28.16 -1.73
N SER A 86 -11.30 -27.86 -2.95
CA SER A 86 -10.53 -26.67 -3.32
C SER A 86 -11.40 -25.75 -4.16
N ALA A 87 -11.02 -24.47 -4.26
CA ALA A 87 -11.73 -23.48 -5.06
C ALA A 87 -10.76 -22.61 -5.88
N GLY A 88 -11.25 -22.03 -6.97
CA GLY A 88 -10.51 -21.07 -7.80
C GLY A 88 -9.32 -21.68 -8.52
N SER A 89 -8.25 -20.90 -8.69
CA SER A 89 -7.05 -21.32 -9.43
C SER A 89 -6.37 -22.56 -8.81
N HIS A 90 -6.47 -22.76 -7.50
CA HIS A 90 -5.92 -23.94 -6.84
C HIS A 90 -6.65 -25.23 -7.27
N GLN A 91 -7.98 -25.16 -7.40
CA GLN A 91 -8.79 -26.30 -7.89
C GLN A 91 -8.44 -26.67 -9.32
N ILE A 92 -8.31 -25.67 -10.20
CA ILE A 92 -7.95 -25.88 -11.61
C ILE A 92 -6.55 -26.53 -11.71
N ALA A 93 -5.59 -26.04 -10.93
CA ALA A 93 -4.25 -26.62 -10.87
C ALA A 93 -4.27 -28.08 -10.36
N LEU A 94 -5.02 -28.36 -9.29
CA LEU A 94 -5.20 -29.74 -8.78
C LEU A 94 -5.80 -30.66 -9.84
N GLN A 95 -6.82 -30.22 -10.56
CA GLN A 95 -7.46 -31.02 -11.60
C GLN A 95 -6.53 -31.27 -12.79
N ALA A 96 -5.81 -30.24 -13.24
CA ALA A 96 -4.84 -30.37 -14.32
C ALA A 96 -3.75 -31.39 -13.98
N PHE A 97 -3.13 -31.30 -12.78
CA PHE A 97 -2.14 -32.27 -12.35
C PHE A 97 -2.73 -33.66 -12.12
N ALA A 98 -3.95 -33.77 -11.57
CA ALA A 98 -4.62 -35.07 -11.42
C ALA A 98 -4.78 -35.78 -12.78
N ILE A 99 -5.23 -35.05 -13.81
CA ILE A 99 -5.37 -35.59 -15.17
C ILE A 99 -4.01 -35.97 -15.74
N THR A 100 -3.02 -35.07 -15.73
CA THR A 100 -1.69 -35.34 -16.29
C THR A 100 -1.03 -36.53 -15.62
N PHE A 101 -1.13 -36.64 -14.29
CA PHE A 101 -0.53 -37.77 -13.55
C PHE A 101 -1.22 -39.08 -13.89
N THR A 102 -2.55 -39.07 -14.02
CA THR A 102 -3.32 -40.27 -14.39
C THR A 102 -2.97 -40.73 -15.80
N VAL A 103 -2.82 -39.81 -16.76
CA VAL A 103 -2.44 -40.16 -18.13
C VAL A 103 -1.04 -40.77 -18.18
N LEU A 104 -0.06 -40.16 -17.52
CA LEU A 104 1.31 -40.68 -17.47
C LEU A 104 1.36 -42.04 -16.75
N SER A 105 0.64 -42.17 -15.64
CA SER A 105 0.49 -43.42 -14.91
C SER A 105 -0.06 -44.53 -15.80
N PHE A 106 -1.11 -44.23 -16.57
CA PHE A 106 -1.72 -45.18 -17.49
C PHE A 106 -0.74 -45.59 -18.59
N VAL A 107 -0.01 -44.64 -19.19
CA VAL A 107 1.02 -44.94 -20.20
C VAL A 107 2.10 -45.87 -19.64
N HIS A 108 2.64 -45.57 -18.44
CA HIS A 108 3.61 -46.44 -17.78
C HIS A 108 3.04 -47.82 -17.45
N GLY A 109 1.80 -47.87 -16.94
CA GLY A 109 1.12 -49.12 -16.59
C GLY A 109 0.84 -50.00 -17.82
N THR A 110 0.50 -49.39 -18.96
CA THR A 110 0.33 -50.11 -20.23
C THR A 110 1.66 -50.67 -20.76
N ALA A 111 2.76 -49.93 -20.62
CA ALA A 111 4.10 -50.44 -20.98
C ALA A 111 4.49 -51.63 -20.09
N ALA A 112 4.23 -51.55 -18.79
CA ALA A 112 4.47 -52.64 -17.85
C ALA A 112 3.62 -53.88 -18.17
N LEU A 113 2.33 -53.69 -18.47
CA LEU A 113 1.44 -54.78 -18.87
C LEU A 113 1.88 -55.43 -20.19
N TYR A 114 2.33 -54.65 -21.17
CA TYR A 114 2.84 -55.19 -22.43
C TYR A 114 4.05 -56.11 -22.19
N GLN A 115 4.97 -55.69 -21.31
CA GLN A 115 6.11 -56.50 -20.93
C GLN A 115 5.71 -57.78 -20.17
N LEU A 116 4.79 -57.67 -19.21
CA LEU A 116 4.30 -58.81 -18.42
C LEU A 116 3.51 -59.82 -19.27
N ALA A 117 2.73 -59.33 -20.24
CA ALA A 117 1.92 -60.17 -21.09
C ALA A 117 2.74 -60.95 -22.12
N GLY A 118 3.93 -60.46 -22.48
CA GLY A 118 4.80 -61.11 -23.49
C GLY A 118 4.16 -61.17 -24.89
N VAL A 119 3.14 -60.35 -25.15
CA VAL A 119 2.37 -60.38 -26.41
C VAL A 119 2.96 -59.36 -27.38
N GLY A 120 3.94 -59.78 -28.19
CA GLY A 120 4.39 -59.02 -29.37
C GLY A 120 5.90 -58.99 -29.59
N ARG A 121 6.36 -58.03 -30.41
CA ARG A 121 7.80 -57.82 -30.67
C ARG A 121 8.49 -57.41 -29.38
N ASP A 122 9.72 -57.86 -29.21
CA ASP A 122 10.52 -57.55 -28.04
C ASP A 122 10.81 -56.04 -27.99
N ILE A 123 10.08 -55.31 -27.13
CA ILE A 123 10.27 -53.86 -26.92
C ILE A 123 11.16 -53.58 -25.70
N ASN A 124 11.77 -54.61 -25.13
CA ASN A 124 12.48 -54.55 -23.85
C ASN A 124 13.56 -53.46 -23.84
N GLU A 125 14.36 -53.35 -24.91
CA GLU A 125 15.41 -52.33 -25.05
C GLU A 125 14.84 -50.90 -25.11
N ILE A 126 13.74 -50.69 -25.83
CA ILE A 126 13.07 -49.38 -25.92
C ILE A 126 12.49 -48.98 -24.57
N VAL A 127 11.87 -49.93 -23.87
CA VAL A 127 11.29 -49.72 -22.54
C VAL A 127 12.39 -49.47 -21.51
N GLU A 128 13.54 -50.14 -21.59
CA GLU A 128 14.67 -49.88 -20.70
C GLU A 128 15.21 -48.45 -20.87
N ILE A 129 15.43 -48.02 -22.13
CA ILE A 129 15.92 -46.67 -22.44
C ILE A 129 14.91 -45.62 -21.96
N TYR A 130 13.63 -45.80 -22.29
CA TYR A 130 12.56 -44.90 -21.88
C TYR A 130 12.46 -44.82 -20.35
N SER A 131 12.45 -45.95 -19.66
CA SER A 131 12.27 -46.01 -18.21
C SER A 131 13.45 -45.37 -17.47
N ARG A 132 14.68 -45.63 -17.93
CA ARG A 132 15.91 -45.14 -17.28
C ARG A 132 16.18 -43.66 -17.54
N TYR A 133 16.02 -43.19 -18.78
CA TYR A 133 16.47 -41.85 -19.16
C TYR A 133 15.36 -40.82 -19.29
N ILE A 134 14.12 -41.24 -19.55
CA ILE A 134 13.01 -40.33 -19.86
C ILE A 134 11.98 -40.33 -18.75
N ALA A 135 11.44 -41.50 -18.39
CA ALA A 135 10.31 -41.63 -17.48
C ALA A 135 10.66 -41.17 -16.05
N PHE A 136 11.83 -41.55 -15.52
CA PHE A 136 12.21 -41.16 -14.16
C PHE A 136 12.41 -39.63 -13.99
N PRO A 137 13.24 -38.94 -14.81
CA PRO A 137 13.37 -37.49 -14.72
C PRO A 137 12.04 -36.76 -14.95
N LEU A 138 11.20 -37.29 -15.85
CA LEU A 138 9.88 -36.72 -16.13
C LEU A 138 8.94 -36.86 -14.93
N LEU A 139 8.85 -38.05 -14.31
CA LEU A 139 8.03 -38.26 -13.11
C LEU A 139 8.50 -37.37 -11.96
N PHE A 140 9.81 -37.37 -11.68
CA PHE A 140 10.37 -36.59 -10.60
C PHE A 140 10.20 -35.08 -10.84
N GLY A 141 10.53 -34.60 -12.04
CA GLY A 141 10.37 -33.20 -12.42
C GLY A 141 8.92 -32.73 -12.34
N LEU A 142 7.98 -33.56 -12.79
CA LEU A 142 6.55 -33.25 -12.72
C LEU A 142 6.02 -33.24 -11.28
N MET A 143 6.52 -34.12 -10.39
CA MET A 143 6.19 -34.08 -8.97
C MET A 143 6.68 -32.79 -8.31
N VAL A 144 7.94 -32.40 -8.56
CA VAL A 144 8.50 -31.14 -8.03
C VAL A 144 7.71 -29.94 -8.54
N LEU A 145 7.42 -29.92 -9.85
CA LEU A 145 6.64 -28.86 -10.47
C LEU A 145 5.24 -28.80 -9.85
N ALA A 146 4.56 -29.94 -9.69
CA ALA A 146 3.24 -29.99 -9.05
C ALA A 146 3.26 -29.43 -7.63
N VAL A 147 4.23 -29.82 -6.79
CA VAL A 147 4.36 -29.30 -5.42
C VAL A 147 4.57 -27.78 -5.42
N CYS A 148 5.51 -27.28 -6.23
CA CYS A 148 5.79 -25.86 -6.35
C CYS A 148 4.55 -25.08 -6.82
N THR A 149 3.94 -25.49 -7.93
CA THR A 149 2.77 -24.84 -8.51
C THR A 149 1.59 -24.85 -7.54
N LEU A 150 1.30 -25.98 -6.88
CA LEU A 150 0.22 -26.07 -5.92
C LEU A 150 0.44 -25.18 -4.69
N TYR A 151 1.70 -25.01 -4.25
CA TYR A 151 2.03 -24.10 -3.17
C TYR A 151 1.80 -22.63 -3.57
N PHE A 152 2.21 -22.23 -4.77
CA PHE A 152 1.99 -20.86 -5.27
C PHE A 152 0.50 -20.53 -5.43
N PHE A 153 -0.30 -21.48 -5.93
CA PHE A 153 -1.73 -21.28 -6.13
C PHE A 153 -2.56 -21.55 -4.87
N HIS A 154 -1.96 -21.98 -3.77
CA HIS A 154 -2.69 -22.24 -2.53
C HIS A 154 -3.34 -20.95 -1.99
N TRP A 155 -4.54 -21.05 -1.43
CA TRP A 155 -5.31 -19.90 -0.94
C TRP A 155 -4.55 -19.08 0.10
N SER A 156 -3.70 -19.73 0.91
CA SER A 156 -2.88 -19.04 1.91
C SER A 156 -1.93 -18.02 1.29
N THR A 157 -1.41 -18.32 0.10
CA THR A 157 -0.51 -17.45 -0.66
C THR A 157 -1.28 -16.24 -1.20
N GLY A 158 -2.53 -16.44 -1.63
CA GLY A 158 -3.43 -15.35 -1.99
C GLY A 158 -3.71 -14.41 -0.81
N ILE A 159 -4.01 -14.96 0.37
CA ILE A 159 -4.26 -14.18 1.58
C ILE A 159 -3.01 -13.46 2.07
N SER A 160 -1.84 -14.13 2.04
CA SER A 160 -0.58 -13.48 2.43
C SER A 160 -0.23 -12.32 1.50
N ASN A 161 -0.42 -12.47 0.19
CA ASN A 161 -0.22 -11.40 -0.78
C ASN A 161 -1.19 -10.24 -0.58
N ALA A 162 -2.48 -10.52 -0.35
CA ALA A 162 -3.47 -9.49 -0.05
C ALA A 162 -3.13 -8.73 1.24
N ARG A 163 -2.72 -9.45 2.29
CA ARG A 163 -2.29 -8.85 3.57
C ARG A 163 -1.03 -8.00 3.39
N ALA A 164 -0.04 -8.49 2.65
CA ALA A 164 1.19 -7.73 2.36
C ALA A 164 0.88 -6.45 1.59
N LYS A 165 -0.02 -6.51 0.59
CA LYS A 165 -0.45 -5.34 -0.16
C LYS A 165 -1.18 -4.31 0.72
N ALA A 166 -2.07 -4.77 1.60
CA ALA A 166 -2.77 -3.89 2.55
C ALA A 166 -1.79 -3.22 3.54
N MET A 167 -0.80 -3.96 4.04
CA MET A 167 0.25 -3.41 4.91
C MET A 167 1.09 -2.35 4.19
N LEU A 168 1.49 -2.61 2.94
CA LEU A 168 2.22 -1.63 2.12
C LEU A 168 1.39 -0.36 1.87
N GLU A 169 0.10 -0.51 1.59
CA GLU A 169 -0.80 0.64 1.39
C GLU A 169 -0.99 1.44 2.68
N MET A 170 -1.10 0.77 3.83
CA MET A 170 -1.17 1.43 5.14
C MET A 170 0.10 2.22 5.45
N GLU A 171 1.28 1.63 5.25
CA GLU A 171 2.55 2.32 5.49
C GLU A 171 2.72 3.51 4.54
N ARG A 172 2.30 3.37 3.28
CA ARG A 172 2.27 4.48 2.34
C ARG A 172 1.36 5.62 2.81
N ARG A 173 0.11 5.33 3.18
CA ARG A 173 -0.82 6.34 3.69
C ARG A 173 -0.31 6.99 4.98
N ARG A 174 0.35 6.22 5.84
CA ARG A 174 0.98 6.73 7.07
C ARG A 174 2.09 7.70 6.77
N ALA A 175 2.95 7.38 5.79
CA ALA A 175 4.00 8.29 5.35
C ALA A 175 3.41 9.58 4.75
N GLU A 176 2.37 9.48 3.91
CA GLU A 176 1.65 10.62 3.33
C GLU A 176 1.04 11.52 4.42
N LEU A 177 0.32 10.94 5.39
CA LEU A 177 -0.24 11.68 6.53
C LEU A 177 0.83 12.32 7.41
N MET A 178 1.96 11.63 7.63
CA MET A 178 3.08 12.19 8.38
C MET A 178 3.65 13.40 7.65
N THR A 179 3.86 13.31 6.33
CA THR A 179 4.33 14.46 5.54
C THR A 179 3.35 15.63 5.56
N GLU A 180 2.05 15.37 5.47
CA GLU A 180 1.02 16.41 5.55
C GLU A 180 0.99 17.06 6.94
N SER A 181 1.09 16.27 8.01
CA SER A 181 1.15 16.79 9.38
C SER A 181 2.38 17.66 9.63
N MET A 182 3.55 17.28 9.10
CA MET A 182 4.78 18.07 9.20
C MET A 182 4.67 19.38 8.39
N ALA A 183 4.00 19.35 7.23
CA ALA A 183 3.73 20.54 6.45
C ALA A 183 2.81 21.52 7.21
N LEU A 184 1.71 21.03 7.77
CA LEU A 184 0.78 21.83 8.57
C LEU A 184 1.43 22.39 9.85
N GLU A 185 2.27 21.61 10.52
CA GLU A 185 3.01 22.07 11.70
C GLU A 185 4.01 23.18 11.33
N SER A 186 4.71 23.01 10.20
CA SER A 186 5.60 24.03 9.65
C SER A 186 4.84 25.33 9.31
N GLU A 187 3.68 25.24 8.66
CA GLU A 187 2.83 26.40 8.35
C GLU A 187 2.36 27.10 9.63
N ALA A 188 1.89 26.33 10.63
CA ALA A 188 1.47 26.88 11.91
C ALA A 188 2.62 27.57 12.66
N MET A 189 3.84 27.03 12.59
CA MET A 189 5.02 27.64 13.18
C MET A 189 5.34 28.99 12.51
N VAL A 190 5.25 29.07 11.18
CA VAL A 190 5.46 30.32 10.43
C VAL A 190 4.40 31.37 10.81
N GLU A 191 3.12 30.99 10.88
CA GLU A 191 2.05 31.90 11.28
C GLU A 191 2.21 32.41 12.73
N ASN A 192 2.63 31.55 13.66
CA ASN A 192 2.92 31.97 15.02
C ASN A 192 4.08 32.98 15.09
N GLN A 193 5.14 32.77 14.30
CA GLN A 193 6.25 33.73 14.21
C GLN A 193 5.81 35.08 13.62
N ARG A 194 4.94 35.07 12.60
CA ARG A 194 4.34 36.30 12.04
C ARG A 194 3.53 37.06 13.09
N LEU A 195 2.72 36.34 13.87
CA LEU A 195 1.93 36.92 14.95
C LEU A 195 2.80 37.53 16.05
N GLU A 196 3.86 36.84 16.48
CA GLU A 196 4.82 37.38 17.44
C GLU A 196 5.51 38.65 16.95
N HIS A 197 5.96 38.64 15.69
CA HIS A 197 6.57 39.81 15.08
C HIS A 197 5.59 40.99 15.04
N PHE A 198 4.33 40.75 14.70
CA PHE A 198 3.29 41.78 14.71
C PHE A 198 3.07 42.35 16.12
N LYS A 199 3.01 41.49 17.15
CA LYS A 199 2.93 41.93 18.56
C LYS A 199 4.10 42.83 18.96
N ARG A 200 5.33 42.47 18.57
CA ARG A 200 6.52 43.31 18.83
C ARG A 200 6.43 44.66 18.15
N LYS A 201 5.94 44.72 16.90
CA LYS A 201 5.71 45.99 16.21
C LYS A 201 4.70 46.86 16.94
N VAL A 202 3.57 46.29 17.39
CA VAL A 202 2.56 47.04 18.15
C VAL A 202 3.13 47.63 19.44
N LEU A 203 3.89 46.84 20.22
CA LEU A 203 4.54 47.34 21.43
C LEU A 203 5.53 48.48 21.15
N LEU A 204 6.26 48.39 20.04
CA LEU A 204 7.23 49.40 19.64
C LEU A 204 6.55 50.70 19.18
N GLU A 205 5.44 50.60 18.43
CA GLU A 205 4.58 51.74 18.07
C GLU A 205 3.95 52.39 19.31
N GLU A 206 3.49 51.60 20.28
CA GLU A 206 2.98 52.11 21.55
C GLU A 206 4.06 52.89 22.32
N GLN A 207 5.29 52.36 22.39
CA GLN A 207 6.42 53.06 22.99
C GLN A 207 6.77 54.36 22.24
N TYR A 208 6.69 54.35 20.91
CA TYR A 208 6.88 55.56 20.11
C TYR A 208 5.78 56.60 20.37
N ALA A 209 4.52 56.17 20.46
CA ALA A 209 3.40 57.05 20.77
C ALA A 209 3.58 57.71 22.15
N LEU A 210 3.96 56.94 23.17
CA LEU A 210 4.26 57.47 24.51
C LEU A 210 5.43 58.46 24.49
N ALA A 211 6.51 58.13 23.79
CA ALA A 211 7.66 59.03 23.65
C ALA A 211 7.29 60.33 22.89
N ALA A 212 6.43 60.24 21.88
CA ALA A 212 5.93 61.39 21.15
C ALA A 212 5.03 62.28 22.01
N GLU A 213 4.16 61.70 22.84
CA GLU A 213 3.36 62.44 23.82
C GLU A 213 4.24 63.18 24.83
N ASP A 214 5.25 62.52 25.38
CA ASP A 214 6.17 63.14 26.34
C ASP A 214 7.01 64.23 25.69
N PHE A 215 7.46 64.02 24.44
CA PHE A 215 8.11 65.06 23.66
C PHE A 215 7.19 66.27 23.43
N ALA A 216 5.91 66.05 23.13
CA ALA A 216 4.93 67.12 22.98
C ALA A 216 4.73 67.91 24.28
N LYS A 217 4.62 67.22 25.43
CA LYS A 217 4.56 67.87 26.77
C LYS A 217 5.79 68.71 27.05
N VAL A 218 6.99 68.19 26.75
CA VAL A 218 8.25 68.94 26.92
C VAL A 218 8.28 70.17 26.01
N LYS A 219 7.84 70.05 24.76
CA LYS A 219 7.76 71.20 23.83
C LYS A 219 6.75 72.26 24.29
N GLN A 220 5.61 71.85 24.83
CA GLN A 220 4.63 72.77 25.40
C GLN A 220 5.19 73.48 26.65
N ARG A 221 5.89 72.74 27.52
CA ARG A 221 6.58 73.31 28.68
C ARG A 221 7.67 74.31 28.25
N GLN A 222 8.48 73.95 27.26
CA GLN A 222 9.51 74.81 26.70
C GLN A 222 8.92 76.13 26.19
N LEU A 223 7.78 76.08 25.48
CA LEU A 223 7.04 77.28 25.05
C LEU A 223 6.53 78.12 26.23
N SER A 224 5.97 77.48 27.26
CA SER A 224 5.45 78.20 28.44
C SER A 224 6.56 78.96 29.18
N VAL A 225 7.75 78.35 29.31
CA VAL A 225 8.92 78.97 29.95
C VAL A 225 9.44 80.13 29.11
N LEU A 226 9.53 79.95 27.79
CA LEU A 226 9.96 81.01 26.88
C LEU A 226 9.07 82.25 26.94
N ASN A 227 7.75 82.04 27.03
CA ASN A 227 6.77 83.12 27.13
C ASN A 227 6.80 83.85 28.49
N ALA A 228 7.29 83.18 29.55
CA ALA A 228 7.42 83.76 30.89
C ALA A 228 8.66 84.66 31.06
N ILE A 229 9.68 84.55 30.19
CA ILE A 229 10.90 85.36 30.25
C ILE A 229 10.59 86.80 29.83
N THR A 230 10.69 87.76 30.74
CA THR A 230 10.24 89.15 30.54
C THR A 230 11.17 89.99 29.67
N ASP A 231 12.45 89.60 29.53
CA ASP A 231 13.48 90.31 28.76
C ASP A 231 13.46 89.92 27.25
N PRO A 232 13.29 90.88 26.31
CA PRO A 232 13.15 90.60 24.88
C PRO A 232 14.39 90.00 24.20
N GLU A 233 15.61 90.47 24.55
CA GLU A 233 16.85 90.01 23.90
C GLU A 233 17.18 88.57 24.31
N THR A 234 17.06 88.25 25.60
CA THR A 234 17.31 86.89 26.10
C THR A 234 16.32 85.87 25.54
N ARG A 235 15.07 86.31 25.27
CA ARG A 235 14.05 85.47 24.63
C ARG A 235 14.41 85.17 23.17
N ALA A 236 14.94 86.14 22.44
CA ALA A 236 15.35 85.98 21.04
C ALA A 236 16.54 85.02 20.90
N ASP A 237 17.53 85.12 21.78
CA ASP A 237 18.69 84.22 21.80
C ASP A 237 18.30 82.77 22.16
N MET A 238 17.43 82.58 23.16
CA MET A 238 16.91 81.26 23.53
C MET A 238 16.05 80.64 22.40
N LEU A 239 15.23 81.45 21.72
CA LEU A 239 14.47 81.00 20.53
C LEU A 239 15.40 80.46 19.44
N HIS A 240 16.47 81.21 19.14
CA HIS A 240 17.46 80.82 18.14
C HIS A 240 18.22 79.54 18.52
N ALA A 241 18.62 79.38 19.79
CA ALA A 241 19.30 78.18 20.29
C ALA A 241 18.43 76.90 20.24
N ILE A 242 17.10 77.04 20.32
CA ILE A 242 16.14 75.93 20.24
C ILE A 242 15.73 75.66 18.77
N GLY A 243 16.30 76.41 17.81
CA GLY A 243 16.02 76.28 16.37
C GLY A 243 14.63 76.79 15.96
N ARG A 244 14.00 77.66 16.77
CA ARG A 244 12.75 78.32 16.41
C ARG A 244 13.02 79.80 16.12
N VAL A 245 12.62 80.25 14.94
CA VAL A 245 12.78 81.65 14.55
C VAL A 245 11.73 82.49 15.28
N SER A 246 12.17 83.56 15.96
CA SER A 246 11.28 84.54 16.58
C SER A 246 10.33 85.11 15.53
N THR A 247 9.06 84.71 15.56
CA THR A 247 8.04 85.31 14.68
C THR A 247 7.58 86.63 15.29
N GLY A 248 8.39 87.66 15.06
CA GLY A 248 8.13 89.05 15.39
C GLY A 248 8.67 89.98 14.29
N SER A 249 7.85 90.16 13.24
CA SER A 249 7.87 91.17 12.16
C SER A 249 9.19 91.49 11.42
N GLY A 250 9.34 90.99 10.19
CA GLY A 250 10.27 91.52 9.17
C GLY A 250 10.72 90.46 8.15
N PRO A 251 10.70 90.73 6.83
CA PRO A 251 10.62 89.68 5.81
C PRO A 251 12.00 89.16 5.37
N ALA A 252 12.19 87.84 5.37
CA ALA A 252 13.20 87.21 4.51
C ALA A 252 12.82 85.76 4.18
N GLN A 253 12.27 85.65 2.97
CA GLN A 253 12.01 84.45 2.20
C GLN A 253 13.26 83.56 2.09
N ARG A 254 13.17 82.28 2.47
CA ARG A 254 13.91 81.21 1.78
C ARG A 254 13.03 79.98 1.65
N ARG A 255 12.39 79.89 0.48
CA ARG A 255 11.72 78.69 -0.02
C ARG A 255 12.74 77.56 -0.07
N ILE A 256 12.47 76.47 0.63
CA ILE A 256 13.10 75.18 0.35
C ILE A 256 12.06 74.39 -0.44
N ASN A 257 12.40 74.08 -1.70
CA ASN A 257 11.60 73.23 -2.57
C ASN A 257 11.43 71.83 -1.93
N PRO A 258 10.25 71.22 -2.01
CA PRO A 258 10.10 69.82 -1.61
C PRO A 258 10.86 68.91 -2.59
N LEU A 259 11.72 68.05 -2.06
CA LEU A 259 12.29 66.92 -2.80
C LEU A 259 11.18 65.87 -3.04
N PRO A 260 11.17 65.22 -4.21
CA PRO A 260 10.01 64.48 -4.70
C PRO A 260 9.77 63.18 -3.94
N ALA A 261 8.49 62.86 -3.76
CA ALA A 261 8.02 61.58 -3.26
C ALA A 261 8.48 60.45 -4.19
N ALA A 262 9.30 59.53 -3.67
CA ALA A 262 9.54 58.25 -4.33
C ALA A 262 8.31 57.37 -4.12
N GLY A 263 7.35 57.52 -5.03
CA GLY A 263 6.13 56.72 -5.06
C GLY A 263 5.25 57.05 -6.26
N ALA A 264 5.47 56.31 -7.35
CA ALA A 264 4.54 55.97 -8.42
C ALA A 264 4.48 56.85 -9.69
N ASN A 265 4.85 56.17 -10.79
CA ASN A 265 4.32 56.25 -12.17
C ASN A 265 5.04 57.18 -13.16
N ASP A 266 5.88 56.57 -14.01
CA ASP A 266 6.02 57.01 -15.40
C ASP A 266 5.18 56.03 -16.28
N PRO A 267 4.01 56.45 -16.78
CA PRO A 267 3.28 55.76 -17.83
C PRO A 267 3.82 56.23 -19.19
N LYS A 268 4.80 55.47 -19.70
CA LYS A 268 5.26 55.58 -21.09
C LYS A 268 5.39 54.23 -21.80
N ASP A 269 4.49 53.31 -21.45
CA ASP A 269 4.03 52.25 -22.35
C ASP A 269 2.50 52.30 -22.43
N GLN A 270 1.99 53.30 -23.16
CA GLN A 270 0.71 53.16 -23.85
C GLN A 270 0.81 53.78 -25.26
N ALA A 271 1.17 52.90 -26.21
CA ALA A 271 0.57 52.65 -27.53
C ALA A 271 0.43 53.83 -28.54
N PRO A 272 0.52 53.57 -29.87
CA PRO A 272 -0.64 52.98 -30.56
C PRO A 272 -0.37 52.10 -31.80
N ASN A 273 -1.32 51.18 -32.03
CA ASN A 273 -1.93 50.76 -33.31
C ASN A 273 -1.14 49.98 -34.40
N GLN A 274 -1.79 48.85 -34.78
CA GLN A 274 -2.06 48.35 -36.15
C GLN A 274 -0.82 47.96 -36.98
N GLU A 275 -0.54 46.68 -37.25
CA GLU A 275 -1.25 45.69 -38.10
C GLU A 275 -0.90 44.25 -37.71
#